data_AF-A0A8J2P4Z9-F1
#
_entry.id   AF-A0A8J2P4Z9-F1
#
_cell.length_a   1.000
_cell.length_b   1.000
_cell.length_c   1.000
_cell.angle_alpha   90.00
_cell.angle_beta   90.00
_cell.angle_gamma   90.00
#
_symmetry.space_group_name_H-M   'P 1'
#
loop_
_entity.id
_entity.type
_entity.pdbx_description
1 polymer ?
#
loop_
_entity_poly.entity_id
_entity_poly.type
_entity_poly.pdbx_seq_one_letter_code
_entity_poly.pdbx_strand_id
1 'polypeptide(L)'
;GTDPFIRLSNLLSEPIFNVLKEQDPHSIARVLPISGDITLPGLGINEDDLQLLRENVSVVIHAAATVRFDEPLEVALNINLGGTSRLLDLAETMHQIQAVVYVSTAFSNCERSFIDEKVYPVMIDPKGALTLHSTFRPEFLQRILPEILQTKPNTYTLTKHL
;
A
#
# COMPACT_ATOMS: atom_id res chain seq x y z
N GLY A 1 -3.95 1.11 18.67
CA GLY A 1 -4.41 2.31 17.94
C GLY A 1 -5.76 2.75 18.47
N THR A 2 -6.28 3.88 17.99
CA THR A 2 -7.66 4.34 18.26
C THR A 2 -8.66 3.45 17.51
N ASP A 3 -9.87 3.29 18.04
CA ASP A 3 -10.97 2.60 17.36
C ASP A 3 -11.22 3.16 15.94
N PRO A 4 -11.42 2.31 14.92
CA PRO A 4 -11.54 2.73 13.52
C PRO A 4 -12.76 3.63 13.27
N PHE A 5 -13.88 3.43 13.98
CA PHE A 5 -15.07 4.25 13.83
C PHE A 5 -14.85 5.63 14.43
N ILE A 6 -14.16 5.72 15.57
CA ILE A 6 -13.77 7.02 16.15
C ILE A 6 -12.84 7.78 15.18
N ARG A 7 -11.84 7.09 14.62
CA ARG A 7 -10.92 7.70 13.64
C ARG A 7 -11.66 8.19 12.40
N LEU A 8 -12.58 7.39 11.86
CA LEU A 8 -13.38 7.78 10.71
C LEU A 8 -14.27 8.99 11.01
N SER A 9 -14.96 8.98 12.15
CA SER A 9 -15.80 10.10 12.58
C SER A 9 -15.02 11.40 12.67
N ASN A 10 -13.81 11.36 13.25
CA ASN A 10 -12.94 12.53 13.33
C ASN A 10 -12.50 13.01 11.95
N LEU A 11 -12.07 12.11 11.06
CA LEU A 11 -11.67 12.46 9.70
C LEU A 11 -12.83 13.12 8.93
N LEU A 12 -14.01 12.51 8.97
CA LEU A 12 -15.19 13.02 8.27
C LEU A 12 -15.74 14.30 8.91
N SER A 13 -15.33 14.66 10.13
CA SER A 13 -15.70 15.93 10.76
C SER A 13 -14.95 17.14 10.18
N GLU A 14 -13.84 16.91 9.45
CA GLU A 14 -13.00 17.96 8.89
C GLU A 14 -13.75 18.85 7.87
N PRO A 15 -13.41 20.16 7.78
CA PRO A 15 -14.11 21.11 6.92
C PRO A 15 -14.13 20.76 5.43
N ILE A 16 -13.15 19.99 4.95
CA ILE A 16 -13.07 19.55 3.56
C ILE A 16 -14.30 18.74 3.12
N PHE A 17 -15.01 18.11 4.07
CA PHE A 17 -16.22 17.34 3.82
C PHE A 17 -17.52 18.15 3.94
N ASN A 18 -17.46 19.45 4.28
CA ASN A 18 -18.68 20.25 4.50
C ASN A 18 -19.56 20.34 3.26
N VAL A 19 -18.97 20.61 2.10
CA VAL A 19 -19.70 20.67 0.81
C VAL A 19 -20.40 19.34 0.52
N LEU A 20 -19.73 18.22 0.78
CA LEU A 20 -20.31 16.89 0.59
C LEU A 20 -21.51 16.64 1.50
N LYS A 21 -21.42 17.04 2.78
CA LYS A 21 -22.51 16.89 3.76
C LYS A 21 -23.71 17.80 3.45
N GLU A 22 -23.45 19.01 2.96
CA GLU A 22 -24.49 19.96 2.54
C GLU A 22 -25.26 19.44 1.32
N GLN A 23 -24.55 18.80 0.38
CA GLN A 23 -25.16 18.24 -0.83
C GLN A 23 -25.88 16.91 -0.58
N ASP A 24 -25.30 16.02 0.23
CA ASP A 24 -25.91 14.74 0.64
C ASP A 24 -25.58 14.45 2.11
N PRO A 25 -26.50 14.72 3.05
CA PRO A 25 -26.32 14.40 4.47
C PRO A 25 -26.10 12.91 4.75
N HIS A 26 -26.51 12.01 3.84
CA HIS A 26 -26.35 10.57 3.97
C HIS A 26 -25.03 10.04 3.39
N SER A 27 -24.24 10.90 2.73
CA SER A 27 -22.96 10.53 2.10
C SER A 27 -22.00 9.81 3.05
N ILE A 28 -21.96 10.24 4.33
CA ILE A 28 -21.11 9.65 5.37
C ILE A 28 -21.46 8.19 5.66
N ALA A 29 -22.75 7.83 5.61
CA ALA A 29 -23.21 6.47 5.91
C ALA A 29 -22.75 5.43 4.86
N ARG A 30 -22.20 5.89 3.73
CA ARG A 30 -21.64 5.03 2.68
C ARG A 30 -20.22 4.55 2.99
N VAL A 31 -19.59 5.06 4.05
CA VAL A 31 -18.22 4.71 4.42
C VAL A 31 -18.24 3.74 5.60
N LEU A 32 -17.74 2.53 5.38
CA LEU A 32 -17.56 1.51 6.41
C LEU A 32 -16.06 1.35 6.68
N PRO A 33 -15.57 1.67 7.90
CA PRO A 33 -14.16 1.46 8.22
C PRO A 33 -13.93 -0.02 8.59
N ILE A 34 -12.89 -0.62 8.01
CA ILE A 34 -12.44 -1.98 8.32
C ILE A 34 -11.10 -1.89 9.05
N SER A 35 -10.98 -2.60 10.18
CA SER A 35 -9.72 -2.72 10.90
C SER A 35 -8.76 -3.62 10.15
N GLY A 36 -7.52 -3.17 9.98
CA GLY A 36 -6.46 -3.97 9.37
C GLY A 36 -5.09 -3.35 9.56
N ASP A 37 -4.08 -4.16 9.30
CA ASP A 37 -2.68 -3.79 9.22
C ASP A 37 -2.07 -4.43 7.97
N ILE A 38 -1.69 -3.59 7.02
CA ILE A 38 -1.16 -4.04 5.72
C ILE A 38 0.10 -4.90 5.85
N THR A 39 0.81 -4.81 6.98
CA THR A 39 2.03 -5.59 7.28
C THR A 39 1.76 -7.04 7.68
N LEU A 40 0.52 -7.38 8.03
CA LEU A 40 0.14 -8.68 8.56
C LEU A 40 -0.49 -9.61 7.49
N PRO A 41 -0.41 -10.94 7.67
CA PRO A 41 -1.16 -11.90 6.86
C PRO A 41 -2.66 -11.56 6.83
N GLY A 42 -3.32 -11.76 5.69
CA GLY A 42 -4.73 -11.39 5.52
C GLY A 42 -5.01 -9.89 5.75
N LEU A 43 -3.97 -9.05 5.62
CA LEU A 43 -4.02 -7.62 5.93
C LEU A 43 -4.41 -7.31 7.39
N GLY A 44 -4.26 -8.28 8.30
CA GLY A 44 -4.68 -8.13 9.70
C GLY A 44 -6.18 -7.92 9.88
N ILE A 45 -6.98 -8.23 8.85
CA ILE A 45 -8.44 -8.11 8.85
C ILE A 45 -9.02 -9.40 9.46
N ASN A 46 -10.11 -9.29 10.23
CA ASN A 46 -10.81 -10.46 10.77
C ASN A 46 -11.57 -11.21 9.66
N GLU A 47 -11.94 -12.48 9.92
CA GLU A 47 -12.58 -13.32 8.88
C GLU A 47 -13.96 -12.81 8.43
N ASP A 48 -14.75 -12.21 9.32
CA ASP A 48 -16.08 -11.69 8.98
C ASP A 48 -15.96 -10.54 7.96
N ASP A 49 -15.05 -9.61 8.21
CA ASP A 49 -14.75 -8.49 7.31
C ASP A 49 -14.06 -8.97 6.02
N LEU A 50 -13.19 -9.99 6.07
CA LEU A 50 -12.62 -10.59 4.87
C LEU A 50 -13.70 -11.19 3.97
N GLN A 51 -14.67 -11.89 4.56
CA GLN A 51 -15.81 -12.45 3.82
C GLN A 51 -16.65 -11.34 3.17
N LEU A 52 -16.94 -10.28 3.93
CA LEU A 52 -17.64 -9.10 3.41
C LEU A 52 -16.93 -8.51 2.19
N LEU A 53 -15.61 -8.34 2.27
CA LEU A 53 -14.80 -7.81 1.17
C LEU A 53 -14.81 -8.74 -0.05
N ARG A 54 -14.64 -10.05 0.16
CA ARG A 54 -14.67 -11.06 -0.92
C ARG A 54 -15.98 -11.06 -1.69
N GLU A 55 -17.09 -10.87 -0.98
CA GLU A 55 -18.43 -10.92 -1.58
C GLU A 55 -18.85 -9.63 -2.29
N ASN A 56 -18.39 -8.47 -1.81
CA ASN A 56 -18.98 -7.17 -2.18
C ASN A 56 -18.04 -6.19 -2.88
N VAL A 57 -16.72 -6.41 -2.87
CA VAL A 57 -15.78 -5.47 -3.49
C VAL A 57 -15.60 -5.75 -4.98
N SER A 58 -15.78 -4.72 -5.79
CA SER A 58 -15.57 -4.75 -7.24
C SER A 58 -14.41 -3.89 -7.73
N VAL A 59 -13.98 -2.89 -6.94
CA VAL A 59 -12.84 -2.03 -7.26
C VAL A 59 -12.01 -1.83 -6.01
N VAL A 60 -10.71 -2.07 -6.12
CA VAL A 60 -9.74 -1.78 -5.06
C VAL A 60 -8.88 -0.59 -5.47
N ILE A 61 -8.81 0.43 -4.61
CA ILE A 61 -7.87 1.56 -4.76
C ILE A 61 -6.81 1.42 -3.67
N HIS A 62 -5.61 1.03 -4.07
CA HIS A 62 -4.50 0.80 -3.16
C HIS A 62 -3.58 2.02 -3.12
N ALA A 63 -3.72 2.81 -2.05
CA ALA A 63 -2.91 3.99 -1.77
C ALA A 63 -2.04 3.86 -0.50
N ALA A 64 -2.09 2.73 0.18
CA ALA A 64 -1.36 2.53 1.43
C ALA A 64 0.15 2.32 1.15
N ALA A 65 0.98 3.11 1.81
CA ALA A 65 2.43 3.05 1.73
C ALA A 65 3.08 3.76 2.91
N THR A 66 4.31 3.41 3.26
CA THR A 66 5.20 4.33 3.95
C THR A 66 5.82 5.26 2.91
N VAL A 67 5.75 6.57 3.16
CA VAL A 67 6.31 7.62 2.30
C VAL A 67 7.57 8.25 2.91
N ARG A 68 8.10 7.66 3.98
CA ARG A 68 9.32 8.12 4.65
C ARG A 68 10.54 7.78 3.80
N PHE A 69 11.36 8.77 3.50
CA PHE A 69 12.56 8.61 2.67
C PHE A 69 13.76 8.03 3.44
N ASP A 70 13.66 7.98 4.77
CA ASP A 70 14.67 7.47 5.70
C ASP A 70 14.25 6.15 6.37
N GLU A 71 13.19 5.51 5.85
CA GLU A 71 12.70 4.24 6.38
C GLU A 71 13.72 3.10 6.15
N PRO A 72 13.98 2.25 7.15
CA PRO A 72 14.78 1.03 6.96
C PRO A 72 14.24 0.17 5.81
N LEU A 73 15.14 -0.46 5.05
CA LEU A 73 14.77 -1.24 3.87
C LEU A 73 13.73 -2.31 4.16
N GLU A 74 13.88 -3.02 5.28
CA GLU A 74 12.95 -4.07 5.68
C GLU A 74 11.52 -3.57 5.89
N VAL A 75 11.38 -2.38 6.48
CA VAL A 75 10.08 -1.79 6.78
C VAL A 75 9.45 -1.30 5.48
N ALA A 76 10.23 -0.63 4.63
CA ALA A 76 9.78 -0.20 3.31
C ALA A 76 9.36 -1.40 2.44
N LEU A 77 10.14 -2.48 2.42
CA LEU A 77 9.80 -3.71 1.70
C LEU A 77 8.53 -4.36 2.24
N ASN A 78 8.40 -4.50 3.56
CA ASN A 78 7.23 -5.14 4.14
C ASN A 78 5.94 -4.34 3.86
N ILE A 79 6.00 -3.01 3.96
CA ILE A 79 4.83 -2.16 3.76
C ILE A 79 4.51 -1.99 2.27
N ASN A 80 5.44 -1.44 1.49
CA ASN A 80 5.15 -0.98 0.13
C ASN A 80 5.05 -2.13 -0.86
N LEU A 81 5.93 -3.14 -0.74
CA LEU A 81 5.95 -4.29 -1.63
C LEU A 81 5.13 -5.46 -1.07
N GLY A 82 5.42 -5.87 0.17
CA GLY A 82 4.73 -6.97 0.83
C GLY A 82 3.26 -6.67 1.06
N GLY A 83 2.94 -5.43 1.44
CA GLY A 83 1.56 -5.00 1.63
C GLY A 83 0.76 -5.00 0.34
N THR A 84 1.37 -4.57 -0.76
CA THR A 84 0.79 -4.67 -2.10
C THR A 84 0.57 -6.13 -2.50
N SER A 85 1.56 -7.00 -2.28
CA SER A 85 1.42 -8.45 -2.56
C SER A 85 0.25 -9.06 -1.80
N ARG A 86 0.15 -8.85 -0.49
CA ARG A 86 -0.95 -9.38 0.34
C ARG A 86 -2.32 -8.84 -0.06
N LEU A 87 -2.38 -7.58 -0.52
CA LEU A 87 -3.62 -6.97 -1.00
C LEU A 87 -4.03 -7.56 -2.35
N LEU A 88 -3.08 -7.85 -3.24
CA LEU A 88 -3.34 -8.57 -4.48
C LEU A 88 -3.82 -10.00 -4.20
N ASP A 89 -3.19 -10.70 -3.26
CA ASP A 89 -3.63 -12.05 -2.83
C ASP A 89 -5.09 -12.02 -2.33
N LEU A 90 -5.48 -10.99 -1.57
CA LEU A 90 -6.89 -10.81 -1.16
C LEU A 90 -7.80 -10.49 -2.36
N ALA A 91 -7.36 -9.61 -3.24
CA ALA A 91 -8.16 -9.19 -4.40
C ALA A 91 -8.46 -10.35 -5.36
N GLU A 92 -7.54 -11.31 -5.50
CA GLU A 92 -7.77 -12.54 -6.27
C GLU A 92 -8.91 -13.41 -5.71
N THR A 93 -9.24 -13.26 -4.42
CA THR A 93 -10.35 -13.99 -3.78
C THR A 93 -11.69 -13.26 -3.86
N MET A 94 -11.73 -12.04 -4.40
CA MET A 94 -12.96 -11.24 -4.51
C MET A 94 -13.80 -11.67 -5.71
N HIS A 95 -15.06 -12.04 -5.46
CA HIS A 95 -15.94 -12.63 -6.48
C HIS A 95 -16.39 -11.63 -7.55
N GLN A 96 -16.37 -10.33 -7.24
CA GLN A 96 -16.87 -9.28 -8.12
C GLN A 96 -15.77 -8.35 -8.66
N ILE A 97 -14.49 -8.68 -8.43
CA ILE A 97 -13.37 -7.79 -8.77
C ILE A 97 -13.34 -7.46 -10.26
N GLN A 98 -13.33 -6.17 -10.58
CA GLN A 98 -13.23 -5.61 -11.93
C GLN A 98 -11.92 -4.85 -12.13
N ALA A 99 -11.41 -4.20 -11.08
CA ALA A 99 -10.18 -3.41 -11.18
C ALA A 99 -9.43 -3.32 -9.83
N VAL A 100 -8.09 -3.36 -9.93
CA VAL A 100 -7.19 -2.95 -8.85
C VAL A 100 -6.38 -1.75 -9.36
N VAL A 101 -6.57 -0.60 -8.72
CA VAL A 101 -5.89 0.65 -9.05
C VAL A 101 -4.79 0.89 -8.03
N TYR A 102 -3.53 0.78 -8.46
CA TYR A 102 -2.38 1.03 -7.62
C TYR A 102 -1.93 2.49 -7.72
N VAL A 103 -1.84 3.18 -6.57
CA VAL A 103 -1.30 4.53 -6.49
C VAL A 103 0.20 4.47 -6.22
N SER A 104 0.97 4.63 -7.30
CA SER A 104 2.43 4.72 -7.26
C SER A 104 2.89 6.17 -6.95
N THR A 105 4.07 6.53 -7.41
CA THR A 105 4.67 7.85 -7.22
C THR A 105 5.42 8.30 -8.47
N ALA A 106 5.40 9.60 -8.75
CA ALA A 106 6.20 10.21 -9.83
C ALA A 106 7.71 10.00 -9.61
N PHE A 107 8.14 9.73 -8.38
CA PHE A 107 9.54 9.48 -8.03
C PHE A 107 10.00 8.03 -8.27
N SER A 108 9.13 7.13 -8.72
CA SER A 108 9.46 5.71 -8.96
C SER A 108 10.61 5.56 -9.96
N ASN A 109 10.72 6.47 -10.93
CA ASN A 109 11.77 6.48 -11.96
C ASN A 109 12.60 7.77 -11.93
N CYS A 110 12.82 8.36 -10.75
CA CYS A 110 13.48 9.66 -10.57
C CYS A 110 14.95 9.72 -11.01
N GLU A 111 15.60 8.58 -11.26
CA GLU A 111 16.94 8.53 -11.86
C GLU A 111 16.96 8.94 -13.35
N ARG A 112 15.78 9.07 -13.99
CA ARG A 112 15.63 9.40 -15.40
C ARG A 112 15.29 10.87 -15.60
N SER A 113 15.87 11.49 -16.61
CA SER A 113 15.54 12.87 -17.01
C SER A 113 14.18 12.98 -17.72
N PHE A 114 13.73 11.90 -18.35
CA PHE A 114 12.45 11.81 -19.06
C PHE A 114 11.76 10.49 -18.73
N ILE A 115 10.46 10.56 -18.44
CA ILE A 115 9.62 9.43 -18.06
C ILE A 115 8.47 9.33 -19.08
N ASP A 116 8.42 8.20 -19.78
CA ASP A 116 7.36 7.82 -20.69
C ASP A 116 6.26 7.06 -19.94
N GLU A 117 5.04 7.05 -20.47
CA GLU A 117 3.95 6.23 -19.96
C GLU A 117 4.15 4.75 -20.35
N LYS A 118 5.02 4.06 -19.62
CA LYS A 118 5.29 2.63 -19.79
C LYS A 118 5.72 1.97 -18.50
N VAL A 119 5.58 0.66 -18.44
CA VAL A 119 6.18 -0.15 -17.36
C VAL A 119 7.68 -0.27 -17.62
N TYR A 120 8.47 0.22 -16.66
CA TYR A 120 9.93 0.13 -16.74
C TYR A 120 10.41 -1.22 -16.19
N PRO A 121 11.45 -1.81 -16.79
CA PRO A 121 12.02 -3.04 -16.25
C PRO A 121 12.56 -2.80 -14.84
N VAL A 122 12.34 -3.77 -13.97
CA VAL A 122 12.91 -3.82 -12.63
C VAL A 122 14.24 -4.55 -12.65
N MET A 123 15.23 -4.03 -11.93
CA MET A 123 16.55 -4.66 -11.81
C MET A 123 16.56 -5.80 -10.79
N ILE A 124 15.62 -5.76 -9.86
CA ILE A 124 15.44 -6.73 -8.79
C ILE A 124 14.05 -7.34 -8.96
N ASP A 125 13.99 -8.66 -8.98
CA ASP A 125 12.71 -9.36 -8.98
C ASP A 125 11.94 -9.07 -7.66
N PRO A 126 10.67 -8.63 -7.72
CA PRO A 126 9.91 -8.30 -6.52
C PRO A 126 9.78 -9.46 -5.53
N LYS A 127 9.64 -10.70 -6.00
CA LYS A 127 9.60 -11.89 -5.12
C LYS A 127 10.97 -12.14 -4.49
N GLY A 128 12.05 -11.93 -5.24
CA GLY A 128 13.42 -11.93 -4.73
C GLY A 128 13.62 -10.90 -3.61
N ALA A 129 13.11 -9.67 -3.78
CA ALA A 129 13.18 -8.63 -2.74
C ALA A 129 12.42 -9.01 -1.46
N LEU A 130 11.23 -9.63 -1.59
CA LEU A 130 10.49 -10.17 -0.44
C LEU A 130 11.19 -11.36 0.23
N THR A 131 11.87 -12.20 -0.57
CA THR A 131 12.67 -13.31 -0.06
C THR A 131 13.86 -12.79 0.75
N LEU A 132 14.53 -11.72 0.29
CA LEU A 132 15.60 -11.07 1.05
C LEU A 132 15.09 -10.61 2.42
N HIS A 133 13.94 -9.93 2.45
CA HIS A 133 13.32 -9.45 3.68
C HIS A 133 13.00 -10.58 4.69
N SER A 134 12.45 -11.70 4.21
CA SER A 134 12.06 -12.83 5.06
C SER A 134 13.24 -13.74 5.49
N THR A 135 14.32 -13.74 4.72
CA THR A 135 15.47 -14.64 4.96
C THR A 135 16.56 -14.02 5.82
N PHE A 136 16.83 -12.72 5.62
CA PHE A 136 17.96 -12.05 6.25
C PHE A 136 17.53 -11.09 7.36
N ARG A 137 18.40 -10.94 8.36
CA ARG A 137 18.18 -10.01 9.47
C ARG A 137 18.32 -8.55 9.03
N PRO A 138 17.65 -7.60 9.72
CA PRO A 138 17.75 -6.17 9.48
C PRO A 138 19.17 -5.66 9.24
N GLU A 139 20.13 -6.10 10.06
CA GLU A 139 21.50 -5.60 10.01
C GLU A 139 22.22 -6.03 8.73
N PHE A 140 21.87 -7.18 8.17
CA PHE A 140 22.40 -7.62 6.89
C PHE A 140 21.78 -6.82 5.74
N LEU A 141 20.47 -6.62 5.77
CA LEU A 141 19.77 -5.81 4.76
C LEU A 141 20.29 -4.37 4.72
N GLN A 142 20.59 -3.79 5.89
CA GLN A 142 21.19 -2.46 5.97
C GLN A 142 22.61 -2.42 5.39
N ARG A 143 23.39 -3.50 5.53
CA ARG A 143 24.74 -3.59 4.97
C ARG A 143 24.75 -3.68 3.45
N ILE A 144 23.75 -4.33 2.85
CA ILE A 144 23.64 -4.49 1.39
C ILE A 144 22.75 -3.42 0.73
N LEU A 145 22.23 -2.47 1.51
CA LEU A 145 21.34 -1.42 1.04
C LEU A 145 21.97 -0.59 -0.10
N PRO A 146 23.25 -0.17 -0.06
CA PRO A 146 23.86 0.57 -1.17
C PRO A 146 23.82 -0.20 -2.50
N GLU A 147 24.05 -1.51 -2.46
CA GLU A 147 24.03 -2.40 -3.63
C GLU A 147 22.61 -2.61 -4.17
N ILE A 148 21.60 -2.61 -3.29
CA ILE A 148 20.18 -2.74 -3.67
C ILE A 148 19.63 -1.43 -4.24
N LEU A 149 19.96 -0.29 -3.65
CA LEU A 149 19.49 1.01 -4.11
C LEU A 149 19.97 1.33 -5.52
N GLN A 150 21.21 0.98 -5.86
CA GLN A 150 21.84 1.29 -7.13
C GLN A 150 21.68 2.79 -7.48
N THR A 151 20.80 3.12 -8.43
CA THR A 151 20.52 4.48 -8.89
C THR A 151 19.37 5.16 -8.15
N LYS A 152 18.64 4.42 -7.29
CA LYS A 152 17.52 4.96 -6.52
C LYS A 152 18.04 5.78 -5.34
N PRO A 153 17.48 6.97 -5.08
CA PRO A 153 17.96 7.84 -4.00
C PRO A 153 17.62 7.34 -2.60
N ASN A 154 16.60 6.49 -2.44
CA ASN A 154 16.14 6.00 -1.14
C ASN A 154 15.24 4.76 -1.24
N THR A 155 14.95 4.16 -0.08
CA THR A 155 14.12 2.94 0.06
C THR A 155 12.69 3.14 -0.42
N TYR A 156 12.11 4.34 -0.28
CA TYR A 156 10.78 4.65 -0.79
C TYR A 156 10.71 4.56 -2.33
N THR A 157 11.61 5.26 -3.02
CA THR A 157 11.66 5.27 -4.50
C THR A 157 11.96 3.89 -5.08
N LEU A 158 12.84 3.12 -4.41
CA LEU A 158 13.08 1.72 -4.74
C LEU A 158 11.80 0.89 -4.61
N THR A 159 11.13 0.92 -3.45
CA THR A 159 9.98 0.03 -3.18
C THR A 159 8.70 0.43 -3.91
N LYS A 160 8.62 1.65 -4.46
CA LYS A 160 7.57 2.08 -5.39
C LYS A 160 7.89 1.77 -6.86
N HIS A 161 9.15 1.46 -7.17
CA HIS A 161 9.58 1.00 -8.50
C HIS A 161 9.38 -0.52 -8.66
N LEU A 162 9.48 -1.26 -7.55
CA LEU A 162 9.22 -2.70 -7.47
C LEU A 162 7.72 -3.00 -7.44
#